data_AF-A0A067P1M1-F1
#
_entry.id   AF-A0A067P1M1-F1
#
_cell.length_a   1.000
_cell.length_b   1.000
_cell.length_c   1.000
_cell.angle_alpha   90.00
_cell.angle_beta   90.00
_cell.angle_gamma   90.00
#
_symmetry.space_group_name_H-M   'P 1'
#
loop_
_entity.id
_entity.type
_entity.pdbx_description
1 polymer ?
#
loop_
_entity_poly.entity_id
_entity_poly.type
_entity_poly.pdbx_seq_one_letter_code
_entity_poly.pdbx_strand_id
1 'polypeptide(L)'
;MSTAALRVKFPTTWPGWHIPEFVLYEANPSSPSVSSSNGSSCADSDESDIGGQPLIIVSVDEETSTDYGSDSPVFSATMKGNWSKPRDGIISSSAERRIVLKFAMREDLVPDLVEEAAMYDASLRSLQGRVIPKCYGLYEGQGEEGQLIACLILERWGECVDRPFWMLAVDLRLRILDQLHDIHRCGYWHNDFAERNVLLSKPVGDGCDTNDAILDVRIIDLSEIMPHTCELVKGVQGFSEEWSPTPTYSDNDGKKVDWRVGKPAPDVDDFGCGLLWKVWDECVEICRALPP
;
A
#
# COMPACT_ATOMS: atom_id res chain seq x y z
N MET A 1 20.05 -20.45 6.28
CA MET A 1 18.69 -20.48 5.70
C MET A 1 18.79 -19.83 4.33
N SER A 2 18.22 -20.44 3.29
CA SER A 2 18.25 -19.87 1.94
C SER A 2 17.28 -18.69 1.89
N THR A 3 17.78 -17.46 1.87
CA THR A 3 16.97 -16.27 1.63
C THR A 3 16.56 -16.23 0.16
N ALA A 4 15.30 -15.94 -0.16
CA ALA A 4 14.90 -15.75 -1.54
C ALA A 4 15.60 -14.52 -2.12
N ALA A 5 16.08 -14.61 -3.36
CA ALA A 5 16.71 -13.51 -4.06
C ALA A 5 15.70 -12.86 -5.02
N LEU A 6 15.63 -11.53 -5.01
CA LEU A 6 14.86 -10.71 -5.91
C LEU A 6 15.82 -10.05 -6.91
N ARG A 7 15.66 -10.33 -8.19
CA ARG A 7 16.37 -9.66 -9.28
C ARG A 7 15.44 -8.68 -9.98
N VAL A 8 15.66 -7.38 -9.76
CA VAL A 8 14.91 -6.30 -10.41
C VAL A 8 15.68 -5.85 -11.64
N LYS A 9 15.05 -5.90 -12.81
CA LYS A 9 15.63 -5.47 -14.09
C LYS A 9 14.97 -4.18 -14.55
N PHE A 10 15.77 -3.18 -14.86
CA PHE A 10 15.32 -1.90 -15.40
C PHE A 10 15.46 -1.86 -16.92
N PRO A 11 14.69 -1.00 -17.63
CA PRO A 11 14.89 -0.75 -19.04
C PRO A 11 16.33 -0.31 -19.34
N THR A 12 16.91 -0.79 -20.43
CA THR A 12 18.32 -0.50 -20.81
C THR A 12 18.56 0.96 -21.17
N THR A 13 17.51 1.67 -21.57
CA THR A 13 17.58 3.06 -22.00
C THR A 13 16.49 3.84 -21.28
N TRP A 14 16.84 4.44 -20.14
CA TRP A 14 15.94 5.29 -19.39
C TRP A 14 16.61 6.63 -19.03
N PRO A 15 15.99 7.79 -19.33
CA PRO A 15 16.61 9.08 -19.03
C PRO A 15 16.83 9.27 -17.53
N GLY A 16 18.06 9.52 -17.11
CA GLY A 16 18.41 9.82 -15.71
C GLY A 16 18.51 8.61 -14.78
N TRP A 17 18.29 7.38 -15.28
CA TRP A 17 18.49 6.15 -14.52
C TRP A 17 19.49 5.25 -15.24
N HIS A 18 20.59 4.92 -14.55
CA HIS A 18 21.72 4.20 -15.17
C HIS A 18 21.89 2.78 -14.63
N ILE A 19 21.13 2.42 -13.59
CA ILE A 19 21.22 1.14 -12.90
C ILE A 19 20.49 0.08 -13.73
N PRO A 20 21.18 -0.92 -14.31
CA PRO A 20 20.54 -1.90 -15.16
C PRO A 20 19.74 -2.94 -14.35
N GLU A 21 20.21 -3.26 -13.15
CA GLU A 21 19.57 -4.23 -12.28
C GLU A 21 19.96 -4.08 -10.82
N PHE A 22 19.08 -4.57 -9.95
CA PHE A 22 19.38 -4.83 -8.54
C PHE A 22 19.21 -6.32 -8.23
N VAL A 23 20.05 -6.82 -7.33
CA VAL A 23 19.88 -8.12 -6.68
C VAL A 23 19.70 -7.87 -5.19
N LEU A 24 18.49 -8.10 -4.71
CA LEU A 24 18.08 -7.89 -3.33
C LEU A 24 17.73 -9.23 -2.68
N TYR A 25 17.73 -9.26 -1.35
CA TYR A 25 17.45 -10.44 -0.55
C TYR A 25 16.31 -10.15 0.41
N GLU A 26 15.47 -11.15 0.68
CA GLU A 26 14.36 -10.98 1.63
C GLU A 26 14.86 -10.46 2.98
N ALA A 27 14.32 -9.32 3.41
CA ALA A 27 14.70 -8.68 4.66
C ALA A 27 14.31 -9.59 5.83
N ASN A 28 15.21 -9.75 6.78
CA ASN A 28 14.94 -10.59 7.95
C ASN A 28 14.38 -9.69 9.06
N PRO A 29 13.08 -9.78 9.41
CA PRO A 29 12.44 -8.83 10.34
C PRO A 29 12.99 -8.91 11.78
N SER A 30 13.94 -9.80 12.06
CA SER A 30 14.53 -10.04 13.38
C SER A 30 16.02 -9.68 13.48
N SER A 31 16.65 -9.19 12.40
CA SER A 31 18.05 -8.80 12.43
C SER A 31 18.17 -7.32 12.82
N PRO A 32 18.71 -6.97 13.99
CA PRO A 32 19.04 -5.59 14.28
C PRO A 32 20.05 -5.08 13.25
N SER A 33 19.84 -3.85 12.77
CA SER A 33 20.73 -3.15 11.84
C SER A 33 22.19 -3.26 12.29
N VAL A 34 22.98 -4.02 11.54
CA VAL A 34 24.39 -4.24 11.85
C VAL A 34 25.15 -3.00 11.44
N SER A 35 25.65 -2.26 12.43
CA SER A 35 26.60 -1.17 12.27
C SER A 35 27.81 -1.61 11.45
N SER A 36 28.16 -0.81 10.45
CA SER A 36 29.24 -0.98 9.48
C SER A 36 30.57 -1.42 10.12
N SER A 37 31.05 -2.61 9.74
CA SER A 37 32.44 -3.01 9.94
C SER A 37 33.16 -3.05 8.59
N ASN A 38 34.10 -2.12 8.42
CA ASN A 38 35.06 -2.09 7.32
C ASN A 38 35.81 -3.42 7.18
N GLY A 39 35.74 -4.04 6.01
CA GLY A 39 36.50 -5.24 5.66
C GLY A 39 36.71 -5.33 4.16
N SER A 40 37.78 -4.69 3.69
CA SER A 40 38.31 -4.86 2.33
C SER A 40 38.95 -6.24 2.18
N SER A 41 38.46 -7.04 1.24
CA SER A 41 39.30 -8.00 0.53
C SER A 41 38.65 -8.40 -0.80
N CYS A 42 39.37 -8.16 -1.88
CA CYS A 42 39.15 -8.70 -3.20
C CYS A 42 39.36 -10.21 -3.21
N ALA A 43 38.35 -10.96 -3.64
CA ALA A 43 38.50 -12.35 -4.06
C ALA A 43 37.62 -12.56 -5.30
N ASP A 44 38.27 -12.82 -6.43
CA ASP A 44 37.69 -13.50 -7.58
C ASP A 44 37.13 -14.83 -7.12
N SER A 45 35.82 -15.04 -7.31
CA SER A 45 35.20 -16.34 -7.13
C SER A 45 34.36 -16.70 -8.35
N ASP A 46 34.77 -17.81 -8.94
CA ASP A 46 34.18 -18.54 -10.05
C ASP A 46 32.65 -18.58 -10.03
N GLU A 47 32.08 -18.23 -11.18
CA GLU A 47 30.66 -18.22 -11.52
C GLU A 47 30.15 -19.65 -11.82
N SER A 48 30.29 -20.56 -10.87
CA SER A 48 29.75 -21.92 -11.00
C SER A 48 28.99 -22.38 -9.75
N ASP A 49 27.70 -22.59 -9.96
CA ASP A 49 26.78 -23.38 -9.11
C ASP A 49 26.25 -22.71 -7.82
N ILE A 50 25.49 -21.61 -7.99
CA ILE A 50 24.51 -21.17 -6.98
C ILE A 50 23.35 -22.16 -7.02
N GLY A 51 23.42 -23.17 -6.15
CA GLY A 51 22.38 -24.19 -6.01
C GLY A 51 20.99 -23.60 -5.79
N GLY A 52 20.12 -23.74 -6.80
CA GLY A 52 18.67 -23.91 -6.69
C GLY A 52 17.85 -22.93 -5.85
N GLN A 53 18.36 -21.74 -5.52
CA GLN A 53 17.58 -20.78 -4.74
C GLN A 53 16.40 -20.24 -5.57
N PRO A 54 15.22 -20.04 -4.95
CA PRO A 54 14.10 -19.42 -5.65
C PRO A 54 14.49 -17.97 -5.98
N LEU A 55 14.77 -17.73 -7.26
CA LEU A 55 15.05 -16.42 -7.82
C LEU A 55 13.76 -15.82 -8.36
N ILE A 56 13.34 -14.69 -7.79
CA ILE A 56 12.20 -13.91 -8.27
C ILE A 56 12.74 -12.89 -9.26
N ILE A 57 12.23 -12.91 -10.49
CA ILE A 57 12.64 -11.95 -11.52
C ILE A 57 11.51 -10.96 -11.74
N VAL A 58 11.84 -9.68 -11.57
CA VAL A 58 10.94 -8.57 -11.81
C VAL A 58 11.51 -7.71 -12.92
N SER A 59 10.66 -7.31 -13.87
CA SER A 59 11.01 -6.39 -14.94
C SER A 59 10.19 -5.12 -14.78
N VAL A 60 10.86 -3.98 -14.61
CA VAL A 60 10.22 -2.67 -14.49
C VAL A 60 9.60 -2.28 -15.83
N ASP A 61 8.36 -1.79 -15.79
CA ASP A 61 7.59 -1.40 -16.97
C ASP A 61 8.22 -0.13 -17.58
N GLU A 62 8.49 -0.12 -18.89
CA GLU A 62 9.12 1.00 -19.62
C GLU A 62 8.31 2.31 -19.54
N GLU A 63 6.99 2.18 -19.42
CA GLU A 63 6.04 3.30 -19.35
C GLU A 63 5.91 3.90 -17.95
N THR A 64 6.64 3.39 -16.96
CA THR A 64 6.59 3.95 -15.61
C THR A 64 6.95 5.44 -15.68
N SER A 65 6.07 6.28 -15.16
CA SER A 65 6.32 7.69 -14.94
C SER A 65 6.45 7.91 -13.43
N THR A 66 7.67 7.89 -12.92
CA THR A 66 7.92 8.23 -11.51
C THR A 66 8.96 9.32 -11.41
N ASP A 67 8.99 9.98 -10.26
CA ASP A 67 10.03 10.94 -9.95
C ASP A 67 11.29 10.17 -9.52
N TYR A 68 12.09 9.75 -10.50
CA TYR A 68 13.34 9.02 -10.25
C TYR A 68 14.38 9.85 -9.49
N GLY A 69 14.18 11.17 -9.36
CA GLY A 69 14.99 12.05 -8.51
C GLY A 69 14.58 12.00 -7.04
N SER A 70 13.48 11.31 -6.72
CA SER A 70 13.08 11.02 -5.33
C SER A 70 14.00 9.97 -4.72
N ASP A 71 14.31 10.16 -3.44
CA ASP A 71 15.03 9.17 -2.64
C ASP A 71 14.17 7.93 -2.32
N SER A 72 12.86 8.00 -2.57
CA SER A 72 11.90 6.89 -2.45
C SER A 72 11.09 6.66 -3.74
N PRO A 73 11.73 6.23 -4.84
CA PRO A 73 11.06 6.09 -6.12
C PRO A 73 10.13 4.88 -6.14
N VAL A 74 9.02 5.01 -6.88
CA VAL A 74 7.99 3.98 -7.01
C VAL A 74 7.89 3.54 -8.47
N PHE A 75 8.10 2.25 -8.74
CA PHE A 75 8.09 1.71 -10.10
C PHE A 75 6.92 0.74 -10.32
N SER A 76 6.31 0.79 -11.51
CA SER A 76 5.45 -0.31 -11.97
C SER A 76 6.30 -1.40 -12.57
N ALA A 77 5.95 -2.66 -12.31
CA ALA A 77 6.72 -3.78 -12.81
C ALA A 77 5.86 -5.02 -13.02
N THR A 78 6.43 -5.96 -13.76
CA THR A 78 5.86 -7.28 -14.00
C THR A 78 6.74 -8.36 -13.37
N MET A 79 6.16 -9.14 -12.47
CA MET A 79 6.83 -10.26 -11.81
C MET A 79 6.62 -11.57 -12.58
N LYS A 80 7.71 -12.26 -12.89
CA LYS A 80 7.72 -13.57 -13.57
C LYS A 80 8.27 -14.66 -12.65
N GLY A 81 7.61 -15.81 -12.61
CA GLY A 81 8.09 -17.01 -11.91
C GLY A 81 7.08 -17.66 -10.97
N ASN A 82 7.44 -18.83 -10.44
CA ASN A 82 6.64 -19.56 -9.46
C ASN A 82 6.75 -18.89 -8.09
N TRP A 83 5.97 -17.82 -7.91
CA TRP A 83 5.84 -17.17 -6.61
C TRP A 83 4.94 -18.01 -5.70
N SER A 84 5.52 -18.62 -4.68
CA SER A 84 4.76 -19.15 -3.56
C SER A 84 5.31 -18.51 -2.28
N LYS A 85 4.58 -17.55 -1.70
CA LYS A 85 4.75 -17.33 -0.26
C LYS A 85 4.42 -18.68 0.40
N PRO A 86 5.22 -19.19 1.35
CA PRO A 86 4.97 -20.47 2.01
C PRO A 86 3.59 -20.59 2.68
N ARG A 87 2.85 -19.47 2.83
CA ARG A 87 1.58 -19.40 3.58
C ARG A 87 0.31 -19.28 2.76
N ASP A 88 0.37 -18.96 1.46
CA ASP A 88 -0.84 -18.70 0.65
C ASP A 88 -1.24 -19.85 -0.29
N GLY A 89 -0.67 -21.04 -0.07
CA GLY A 89 -0.86 -22.18 -0.97
C GLY A 89 -0.08 -22.00 -2.28
N ILE A 90 0.31 -23.11 -2.89
CA ILE A 90 1.04 -23.11 -4.15
C ILE A 90 0.08 -22.63 -5.24
N ILE A 91 0.12 -21.33 -5.56
CA ILE A 91 -0.51 -20.83 -6.78
C ILE A 91 0.44 -21.17 -7.93
N SER A 92 0.28 -22.39 -8.46
CA SER A 92 0.99 -22.89 -9.64
C SER A 92 0.44 -22.25 -10.93
N SER A 93 0.35 -20.92 -10.99
CA SER A 93 -0.02 -20.24 -12.23
C SER A 93 1.17 -19.47 -12.77
N SER A 94 1.57 -19.81 -14.00
CA SER A 94 2.51 -19.08 -14.86
C SER A 94 2.02 -17.68 -15.25
N ALA A 95 1.15 -17.07 -14.44
CA ALA A 95 0.56 -15.78 -14.71
C ALA A 95 1.52 -14.69 -14.26
N GLU A 96 1.93 -13.86 -15.23
CA GLU A 96 2.62 -12.62 -14.96
C GLU A 96 1.75 -11.75 -14.04
N ARG A 97 2.35 -11.22 -12.98
CA ARG A 97 1.65 -10.40 -12.00
C ARG A 97 2.17 -8.96 -12.07
N ARG A 98 1.25 -8.01 -12.23
CA ARG A 98 1.57 -6.59 -12.12
C ARG A 98 1.77 -6.21 -10.66
N ILE A 99 2.86 -5.53 -10.39
CA ILE A 99 3.31 -5.15 -9.05
C ILE A 99 3.82 -3.71 -9.07
N VAL A 100 3.99 -3.18 -7.88
CA VAL A 100 4.67 -1.91 -7.61
C VAL A 100 5.89 -2.19 -6.75
N LEU A 101 6.99 -1.52 -7.07
CA LEU A 101 8.23 -1.53 -6.30
C LEU A 101 8.41 -0.15 -5.67
N LYS A 102 8.29 -0.04 -4.35
CA LYS A 102 8.64 1.19 -3.62
C LYS A 102 10.04 1.01 -3.06
N PHE A 103 10.97 1.86 -3.49
CA PHE A 103 12.35 1.82 -3.00
C PHE A 103 12.56 2.82 -1.87
N ALA A 104 13.56 2.54 -1.04
CA ALA A 104 14.27 3.49 -0.22
C ALA A 104 15.73 3.45 -0.70
N MET A 105 16.16 4.48 -1.44
CA MET A 105 17.47 4.53 -2.09
C MET A 105 18.57 5.10 -1.18
N ARG A 106 18.17 5.66 -0.04
CA ARG A 106 19.05 6.13 1.02
C ARG A 106 18.88 5.30 2.28
N GLU A 107 20.00 5.07 2.97
CA GLU A 107 20.06 4.27 4.19
C GLU A 107 19.18 4.84 5.32
N ASP A 108 19.02 6.16 5.41
CA ASP A 108 18.18 6.79 6.42
C ASP A 108 16.67 6.66 6.17
N LEU A 109 16.25 6.26 4.96
CA LEU A 109 14.85 6.00 4.59
C LEU A 109 14.48 4.51 4.68
N VAL A 110 15.47 3.63 4.81
CA VAL A 110 15.25 2.18 4.95
C VAL A 110 14.40 1.86 6.20
N PRO A 111 14.65 2.45 7.39
CA PRO A 111 13.81 2.21 8.57
C PRO A 111 12.33 2.51 8.34
N ASP A 112 12.01 3.63 7.70
CA ASP A 112 10.62 4.03 7.44
C ASP A 112 9.91 3.00 6.53
N LEU A 113 10.62 2.48 5.52
CA LEU A 113 10.09 1.45 4.62
C LEU A 113 9.95 0.08 5.32
N VAL A 114 10.85 -0.23 6.27
CA VAL A 114 10.76 -1.43 7.13
C VAL A 114 9.54 -1.34 8.04
N GLU A 115 9.31 -0.20 8.67
CA GLU A 115 8.14 0.04 9.51
C GLU A 115 6.84 -0.07 8.70
N GLU A 116 6.80 0.52 7.50
CA GLU A 116 5.68 0.38 6.57
C GLU A 116 5.42 -1.10 6.21
N ALA A 117 6.47 -1.87 5.89
CA ALA A 117 6.33 -3.29 5.58
C ALA A 117 5.78 -4.10 6.78
N ALA A 118 6.20 -3.76 8.00
CA ALA A 118 5.72 -4.40 9.22
C ALA A 118 4.21 -4.17 9.42
N MET A 119 3.67 -3.01 9.03
CA MET A 119 2.24 -2.73 9.08
C MET A 119 1.43 -3.68 8.19
N TYR A 120 1.93 -3.98 6.99
CA TYR A 120 1.33 -4.97 6.10
C TYR A 120 1.35 -6.37 6.71
N ASP A 121 2.48 -6.82 7.26
CA ASP A 121 2.65 -8.19 7.74
C ASP A 121 2.01 -8.48 9.10
N ALA A 122 1.79 -7.44 9.92
CA ALA A 122 1.19 -7.56 11.24
C ALA A 122 -0.20 -6.91 11.29
N SER A 123 -0.26 -5.64 11.66
CA SER A 123 -1.46 -4.98 12.17
C SER A 123 -2.58 -4.81 11.15
N LEU A 124 -2.24 -4.65 9.87
CA LEU A 124 -3.20 -4.43 8.79
C LEU A 124 -3.29 -5.61 7.83
N ARG A 125 -2.78 -6.77 8.24
CA ARG A 125 -2.74 -7.98 7.41
C ARG A 125 -4.11 -8.41 6.90
N SER A 126 -5.16 -8.27 7.73
CA SER A 126 -6.54 -8.61 7.35
C SER A 126 -7.16 -7.65 6.33
N LEU A 127 -6.54 -6.50 6.10
CA LEU A 127 -7.02 -5.45 5.20
C LEU A 127 -6.41 -5.54 3.80
N GLN A 128 -5.36 -6.34 3.63
CA GLN A 128 -4.68 -6.54 2.34
C GLN A 128 -5.60 -7.15 1.29
N GLY A 129 -5.54 -6.62 0.07
CA GLY A 129 -6.38 -7.11 -1.02
C GLY A 129 -7.83 -6.58 -0.98
N ARG A 130 -8.15 -5.70 -0.02
CA ARG A 130 -9.46 -5.05 0.09
C ARG A 130 -9.39 -3.54 0.38
N VAL A 131 -8.66 -3.16 1.43
CA VAL A 131 -8.53 -1.75 1.86
C VAL A 131 -7.18 -1.19 1.48
N ILE A 132 -6.14 -2.02 1.61
CA ILE A 132 -4.77 -1.69 1.23
C ILE A 132 -4.29 -2.72 0.17
N PRO A 133 -3.26 -2.40 -0.63
CA PRO A 133 -2.68 -3.36 -1.58
C PRO A 133 -2.14 -4.61 -0.85
N LYS A 134 -2.05 -5.73 -1.58
CA LYS A 134 -1.29 -6.88 -1.06
C LYS A 134 0.20 -6.57 -1.04
N CYS A 135 0.88 -6.95 0.03
CA CYS A 135 2.33 -6.92 0.18
C CYS A 135 2.94 -8.28 -0.16
N TYR A 136 3.85 -8.30 -1.12
CA TYR A 136 4.60 -9.47 -1.53
C TYR A 136 5.93 -9.63 -0.78
N GLY A 137 6.39 -8.61 -0.06
CA GLY A 137 7.52 -8.70 0.85
C GLY A 137 8.44 -7.49 0.77
N LEU A 138 9.37 -7.41 1.72
CA LEU A 138 10.42 -6.43 1.80
C LEU A 138 11.76 -7.10 1.47
N TYR A 139 12.57 -6.41 0.66
CA TYR A 139 13.88 -6.89 0.23
C TYR A 139 14.93 -5.82 0.45
N GLU A 140 16.13 -6.23 0.81
CA GLU A 140 17.26 -5.35 1.10
C GLU A 140 18.48 -5.75 0.25
N GLY A 141 19.34 -4.79 -0.03
CA GLY A 141 20.58 -5.03 -0.76
C GLY A 141 21.48 -3.80 -0.76
N GLN A 142 22.50 -3.82 -1.60
CA GLN A 142 23.41 -2.69 -1.76
C GLN A 142 23.10 -1.91 -3.04
N GLY A 143 23.10 -0.58 -2.93
CA GLY A 143 23.08 0.34 -4.06
C GLY A 143 24.42 0.39 -4.81
N GLU A 144 24.50 1.21 -5.87
CA GLU A 144 25.71 1.35 -6.68
C GLU A 144 26.93 1.85 -5.90
N GLU A 145 26.71 2.65 -4.85
CA GLU A 145 27.76 3.20 -3.99
C GLU A 145 28.00 2.33 -2.73
N GLY A 146 27.37 1.14 -2.66
CA GLY A 146 27.47 0.22 -1.53
C GLY A 146 26.58 0.59 -0.33
N GLN A 147 25.77 1.64 -0.44
CA GLN A 147 24.80 2.02 0.60
C GLN A 147 23.70 0.97 0.72
N LEU A 148 23.15 0.80 1.91
CA LEU A 148 21.98 -0.06 2.12
C LEU A 148 20.76 0.56 1.42
N ILE A 149 20.06 -0.25 0.63
CA ILE A 149 18.78 0.09 0.00
C ILE A 149 17.73 -0.96 0.35
N ALA A 150 16.47 -0.56 0.33
CA ALA A 150 15.34 -1.46 0.53
C ALA A 150 14.30 -1.30 -0.58
N CYS A 151 13.53 -2.37 -0.82
CA CYS A 151 12.48 -2.44 -1.81
C CYS A 151 11.28 -3.19 -1.26
N LEU A 152 10.15 -2.50 -1.15
CA LEU A 152 8.86 -3.06 -0.78
C LEU A 152 8.08 -3.41 -2.06
N ILE A 153 7.66 -4.67 -2.19
CA ILE A 153 6.88 -5.13 -3.34
C ILE A 153 5.39 -5.18 -2.96
N LEU A 154 4.57 -4.44 -3.71
CA LEU A 154 3.13 -4.35 -3.50
C LEU A 154 2.34 -4.77 -4.75
N GLU A 155 1.05 -5.05 -4.57
CA GLU A 155 0.06 -5.17 -5.64
C GLU A 155 -0.07 -3.85 -6.40
N ARG A 156 0.04 -3.91 -7.74
CA ARG A 156 -0.30 -2.76 -8.57
C ARG A 156 -1.81 -2.59 -8.58
N TRP A 157 -2.28 -1.41 -8.18
CA TRP A 157 -3.70 -1.10 -8.12
C TRP A 157 -3.98 0.31 -8.62
N GLY A 158 -4.94 0.45 -9.54
CA GLY A 158 -5.52 1.75 -9.91
C GLY A 158 -4.53 2.87 -10.24
N GLU A 159 -5.01 4.10 -10.08
CA GLU A 159 -4.25 5.34 -10.17
C GLU A 159 -4.60 6.24 -8.97
N CYS A 160 -3.67 7.11 -8.56
CA CYS A 160 -3.92 8.07 -7.48
C CYS A 160 -5.07 9.03 -7.83
N VAL A 161 -5.73 9.57 -6.80
CA VAL A 161 -6.68 10.65 -6.99
C VAL A 161 -5.93 11.89 -7.50
N ASP A 162 -6.36 12.41 -8.65
CA ASP A 162 -5.70 13.49 -9.40
C ASP A 162 -6.27 14.90 -9.10
N ARG A 163 -7.25 14.98 -8.20
CA ARG A 163 -7.99 16.20 -7.88
C ARG A 163 -8.35 16.24 -6.40
N PRO A 164 -8.53 17.43 -5.81
CA PRO A 164 -8.91 17.54 -4.41
C PRO A 164 -10.15 16.73 -4.02
N PHE A 165 -10.18 16.17 -2.81
CA PHE A 165 -11.28 15.32 -2.34
C PHE A 165 -12.67 15.96 -2.49
N TRP A 166 -12.77 17.27 -2.27
CA TRP A 166 -14.03 18.00 -2.38
C TRP A 166 -14.61 18.08 -3.80
N MET A 167 -13.80 17.83 -4.83
CA MET A 167 -14.24 17.73 -6.22
C MET A 167 -14.74 16.33 -6.57
N LEU A 168 -14.59 15.35 -5.67
CA LEU A 168 -15.05 13.99 -5.89
C LEU A 168 -16.55 13.85 -5.64
N ALA A 169 -17.18 12.94 -6.39
CA ALA A 169 -18.56 12.54 -6.14
C ALA A 169 -18.73 12.08 -4.67
N VAL A 170 -19.88 12.41 -4.08
CA VAL A 170 -20.17 12.09 -2.67
C VAL A 170 -20.02 10.58 -2.41
N ASP A 171 -20.56 9.75 -3.28
CA ASP A 171 -20.49 8.28 -3.14
C ASP A 171 -19.04 7.78 -3.11
N LEU A 172 -18.14 8.39 -3.88
CA LEU A 172 -16.73 8.02 -3.88
C LEU A 172 -16.06 8.42 -2.56
N ARG A 173 -16.33 9.63 -2.05
CA ARG A 173 -15.82 10.05 -0.73
C ARG A 173 -16.29 9.14 0.38
N LEU A 174 -17.56 8.71 0.36
CA LEU A 174 -18.08 7.75 1.32
C LEU A 174 -17.33 6.41 1.26
N ARG A 175 -17.01 5.89 0.06
CA ARG A 175 -16.20 4.68 -0.07
C ARG A 175 -14.78 4.85 0.46
N ILE A 176 -14.16 6.01 0.24
CA ILE A 176 -12.83 6.33 0.80
C ILE A 176 -12.89 6.36 2.34
N LEU A 177 -13.94 6.97 2.90
CA LEU A 177 -14.17 6.98 4.34
C LEU A 177 -14.39 5.57 4.91
N ASP A 178 -15.10 4.69 4.19
CA ASP A 178 -15.25 3.29 4.59
C ASP A 178 -13.90 2.57 4.69
N GLN A 179 -12.97 2.83 3.75
CA GLN A 179 -11.62 2.27 3.81
C GLN A 179 -10.84 2.77 5.04
N LEU A 180 -10.89 4.07 5.31
CA LEU A 180 -10.26 4.67 6.50
C LEU A 180 -10.88 4.14 7.79
N HIS A 181 -12.19 3.95 7.82
CA HIS A 181 -12.89 3.38 8.96
C HIS A 181 -12.40 1.97 9.27
N ASP A 182 -12.10 1.13 8.27
CA ASP A 182 -11.55 -0.19 8.52
C ASP A 182 -10.12 -0.18 9.04
N ILE A 183 -9.26 0.72 8.56
CA ILE A 183 -7.94 0.96 9.17
C ILE A 183 -8.11 1.40 10.63
N HIS A 184 -9.10 2.26 10.88
CA HIS A 184 -9.44 2.75 12.20
C HIS A 184 -9.91 1.63 13.15
N ARG A 185 -10.71 0.68 12.66
CA ARG A 185 -11.14 -0.49 13.44
C ARG A 185 -9.99 -1.42 13.84
N CYS A 186 -8.87 -1.38 13.12
CA CYS A 186 -7.64 -2.06 13.49
C CYS A 186 -6.83 -1.33 14.58
N GLY A 187 -7.27 -0.15 15.04
CA GLY A 187 -6.57 0.65 16.04
C GLY A 187 -5.47 1.55 15.45
N TYR A 188 -5.56 1.88 14.15
CA TYR A 188 -4.59 2.73 13.45
C TYR A 188 -5.24 3.90 12.71
N TRP A 189 -4.52 5.00 12.54
CA TRP A 189 -4.92 6.11 11.67
C TRP A 189 -3.74 6.47 10.77
N HIS A 190 -4.04 6.97 9.56
CA HIS A 190 -3.08 7.07 8.47
C HIS A 190 -2.05 8.21 8.63
N ASN A 191 -2.39 9.27 9.37
CA ASN A 191 -1.56 10.46 9.68
C ASN A 191 -1.08 11.31 8.48
N ASP A 192 -0.90 10.73 7.29
CA ASP A 192 -0.60 11.44 6.04
C ASP A 192 -1.68 11.17 4.96
N PHE A 193 -2.94 11.30 5.37
CA PHE A 193 -4.06 11.05 4.48
C PHE A 193 -4.24 12.21 3.48
N ALA A 194 -3.97 11.92 2.21
CA ALA A 194 -4.08 12.88 1.11
C ALA A 194 -4.49 12.17 -0.20
N GLU A 195 -4.88 12.92 -1.21
CA GLU A 195 -5.33 12.42 -2.52
C GLU A 195 -4.30 11.48 -3.17
N ARG A 196 -3.01 11.81 -3.03
CA ARG A 196 -1.90 10.99 -3.54
C ARG A 196 -1.83 9.59 -2.91
N ASN A 197 -2.38 9.43 -1.71
CA ASN A 197 -2.36 8.19 -0.93
C ASN A 197 -3.65 7.37 -1.07
N VAL A 198 -4.51 7.73 -2.04
CA VAL A 198 -5.74 7.03 -2.38
C VAL A 198 -5.70 6.56 -3.83
N LEU A 199 -5.81 5.25 -4.05
CA LEU A 199 -5.83 4.62 -5.37
C LEU A 199 -7.26 4.26 -5.78
N LEU A 200 -7.62 4.59 -7.02
CA LEU A 200 -8.92 4.29 -7.63
C LEU A 200 -8.75 3.31 -8.78
N SER A 201 -9.48 2.19 -8.74
CA SER A 201 -9.54 1.29 -9.90
C SER A 201 -10.60 1.73 -10.91
N LYS A 202 -10.21 1.74 -12.19
CA LYS A 202 -11.12 1.89 -13.31
C LYS A 202 -11.66 0.51 -13.73
N PRO A 203 -12.89 0.42 -14.23
CA PRO A 203 -13.41 -0.82 -14.77
C PRO A 203 -12.58 -1.22 -15.99
N VAL A 204 -12.18 -2.49 -16.05
CA VAL A 204 -11.49 -3.06 -17.22
C VAL A 204 -12.57 -3.48 -18.22
N GLY A 205 -12.88 -2.63 -19.19
CA GLY A 205 -13.93 -2.89 -20.20
C GLY A 205 -13.94 -1.88 -21.36
N ASP A 206 -13.45 -2.34 -22.51
CA ASP A 206 -13.71 -1.99 -23.91
C ASP A 206 -14.51 -0.70 -24.22
N GLY A 207 -13.90 0.46 -23.98
CA GLY A 207 -14.16 1.67 -24.76
C GLY A 207 -15.57 2.26 -24.69
N CYS A 208 -16.40 1.87 -23.72
CA CYS A 208 -17.61 2.60 -23.41
C CYS A 208 -17.31 3.59 -22.27
N ASP A 209 -17.24 4.87 -22.63
CA ASP A 209 -17.08 6.02 -21.73
C ASP A 209 -18.31 6.16 -20.81
N THR A 210 -18.54 5.17 -19.94
CA THR A 210 -19.41 5.33 -18.78
C THR A 210 -18.53 5.79 -17.63
N ASN A 211 -18.46 7.11 -17.49
CA ASN A 211 -17.60 7.85 -16.57
C ASN A 211 -17.75 7.54 -15.07
N ASP A 212 -18.48 6.50 -14.63
CA ASP A 212 -18.98 6.44 -13.24
C ASP A 212 -18.73 5.15 -12.45
N ALA A 213 -18.22 4.06 -13.03
CA ALA A 213 -18.05 2.83 -12.25
C ALA A 213 -16.64 2.69 -11.68
N ILE A 214 -16.19 3.61 -10.81
CA ILE A 214 -15.06 3.29 -9.91
C ILE A 214 -15.44 2.03 -9.15
N LEU A 215 -14.63 0.99 -9.27
CA LEU A 215 -14.95 -0.33 -8.73
C LEU A 215 -14.43 -0.50 -7.31
N ASP A 216 -13.24 0.04 -7.02
CA ASP A 216 -12.56 -0.20 -5.76
C ASP A 216 -11.61 0.94 -5.38
N VAL A 217 -11.40 1.08 -4.08
CA VAL A 217 -10.56 2.12 -3.45
C VAL A 217 -9.51 1.44 -2.59
N ARG A 218 -8.24 1.86 -2.72
CA ARG A 218 -7.17 1.41 -1.82
C ARG A 218 -6.42 2.58 -1.20
N ILE A 219 -6.00 2.40 0.05
CA ILE A 219 -5.13 3.33 0.77
C ILE A 219 -3.69 2.81 0.72
N ILE A 220 -2.74 3.70 0.46
CA ILE A 220 -1.30 3.40 0.37
C ILE A 220 -0.48 4.33 1.25
N ASP A 221 0.84 4.13 1.25
CA ASP A 221 1.82 4.94 1.97
C ASP A 221 1.61 4.86 3.49
N LEU A 222 1.92 3.69 4.06
CA LEU A 222 1.60 3.38 5.44
C LEU A 222 2.75 3.70 6.42
N SER A 223 3.78 4.42 5.97
CA SER A 223 4.95 4.79 6.79
C SER A 223 4.59 5.72 7.94
N GLU A 224 3.56 6.55 7.77
CA GLU A 224 3.09 7.50 8.79
C GLU A 224 1.97 6.91 9.66
N ILE A 225 1.66 5.61 9.54
CA ILE A 225 0.58 5.03 10.35
C ILE A 225 0.92 5.09 11.83
N MET A 226 -0.01 5.68 12.59
CA MET A 226 0.10 5.81 14.03
C MET A 226 -0.94 4.94 14.74
N PRO A 227 -0.60 4.33 15.88
CA PRO A 227 -1.60 3.73 16.75
C PRO A 227 -2.60 4.79 17.23
N HIS A 228 -3.87 4.41 17.33
CA HIS A 228 -4.86 5.20 18.05
C HIS A 228 -5.74 4.28 18.89
N THR A 229 -6.39 4.86 19.90
CA THR A 229 -7.41 4.16 20.68
C THR A 229 -8.76 4.77 20.36
N CYS A 230 -9.57 4.05 19.58
CA CYS A 230 -10.94 4.47 19.31
C CYS A 230 -11.86 4.02 20.45
N GLU A 231 -12.63 4.95 21.00
CA GLU A 231 -13.59 4.65 22.07
C GLU A 231 -14.77 3.81 21.56
N LEU A 232 -15.10 3.89 20.26
CA LEU A 232 -16.15 3.06 19.64
C LEU A 232 -15.80 1.57 19.58
N VAL A 233 -14.51 1.22 19.42
CA VAL A 233 -14.11 -0.19 19.32
C VAL A 233 -14.16 -0.89 20.67
N LYS A 234 -14.13 -0.14 21.79
CA LYS A 234 -14.21 -0.70 23.14
C LYS A 234 -15.60 -1.26 23.49
N GLY A 235 -16.65 -0.93 22.72
CA GLY A 235 -18.04 -1.33 23.00
C GLY A 235 -18.53 -2.58 22.25
N VAL A 236 -17.84 -3.04 21.20
CA VAL A 236 -18.36 -4.09 20.29
C VAL A 236 -17.60 -5.39 20.48
N GLN A 237 -17.98 -6.18 21.51
CA GLN A 237 -17.59 -7.59 21.58
C GLN A 237 -18.59 -8.44 20.78
N GLY A 238 -18.15 -8.95 19.63
CA GLY A 238 -18.88 -9.92 18.81
C GLY A 238 -19.48 -9.32 17.54
N PHE A 239 -18.82 -9.54 16.40
CA PHE A 239 -19.43 -9.33 15.08
C PHE A 239 -19.09 -10.51 14.16
N SER A 240 -20.13 -11.10 13.58
CA SER A 240 -20.06 -12.19 12.60
C SER A 240 -19.74 -11.67 11.20
N GLU A 241 -19.00 -12.46 10.42
CA GLU A 241 -18.44 -12.18 9.08
C GLU A 241 -19.47 -12.00 7.92
N GLU A 242 -20.75 -11.77 8.20
CA GLU A 242 -21.77 -11.75 7.15
C GLU A 242 -21.95 -10.34 6.57
N TRP A 243 -21.31 -10.08 5.43
CA TRP A 243 -21.40 -8.82 4.68
C TRP A 243 -22.79 -8.65 4.04
N SER A 244 -23.38 -7.46 4.20
CA SER A 244 -24.58 -7.05 3.45
C SER A 244 -24.26 -5.81 2.59
N PRO A 245 -24.80 -5.70 1.36
CA PRO A 245 -24.45 -4.65 0.40
C PRO A 245 -25.03 -3.26 0.69
N THR A 246 -25.61 -3.02 1.88
CA THR A 246 -26.13 -1.71 2.27
C THR A 246 -25.48 -1.25 3.58
N PRO A 247 -24.78 -0.10 3.61
CA PRO A 247 -24.15 0.38 4.83
C PRO A 247 -25.23 0.96 5.75
N THR A 248 -25.70 0.14 6.68
CA THR A 248 -26.47 0.62 7.84
C THR A 248 -25.60 0.44 9.07
N TYR A 249 -25.04 1.54 9.57
CA TYR A 249 -24.30 1.55 10.83
C TYR A 249 -25.28 1.78 11.98
N SER A 250 -25.05 1.15 13.12
CA SER A 250 -25.78 1.39 14.36
C SER A 250 -24.79 1.97 15.37
N ASP A 251 -25.11 3.09 16.00
CA ASP A 251 -24.29 3.69 17.06
C ASP A 251 -24.23 2.79 18.32
N ASN A 252 -23.52 3.25 19.35
CA ASN A 252 -23.40 2.52 20.63
C ASN A 252 -24.75 2.28 21.35
N ASP A 253 -25.80 3.02 20.97
CA ASP A 253 -27.18 2.86 21.47
C ASP A 253 -28.06 2.01 20.53
N GLY A 254 -27.47 1.45 19.47
CA GLY A 254 -28.17 0.65 18.46
C GLY A 254 -29.01 1.47 17.47
N LYS A 255 -28.84 2.80 17.44
CA LYS A 255 -29.57 3.69 16.55
C LYS A 255 -28.89 3.69 15.17
N LYS A 256 -29.67 3.36 14.15
CA LYS A 256 -29.17 3.32 12.77
C LYS A 256 -28.90 4.74 12.26
N VAL A 257 -27.66 5.04 11.93
CA VAL A 257 -27.28 6.29 11.27
C VAL A 257 -27.49 6.13 9.77
N ASP A 258 -28.30 7.00 9.17
CA ASP A 258 -28.64 6.99 7.74
C ASP A 258 -27.75 7.98 7.00
N TRP A 259 -26.75 7.44 6.29
CA TRP A 259 -25.68 8.19 5.63
C TRP A 259 -26.06 8.75 4.24
N ARG A 260 -27.34 8.70 3.86
CA ARG A 260 -27.80 9.15 2.54
C ARG A 260 -27.77 10.68 2.42
N VAL A 261 -27.47 11.16 1.20
CA VAL A 261 -27.50 12.58 0.81
C VAL A 261 -28.83 13.23 1.23
N GLY A 262 -28.75 14.36 1.94
CA GLY A 262 -29.93 15.11 2.43
C GLY A 262 -30.36 14.78 3.87
N LYS A 263 -29.67 13.87 4.56
CA LYS A 263 -29.82 13.68 6.01
C LYS A 263 -28.90 14.65 6.79
N PRO A 264 -29.29 15.04 8.01
CA PRO A 264 -28.44 15.87 8.86
C PRO A 264 -27.11 15.17 9.12
N ALA A 265 -26.05 15.97 9.24
CA ALA A 265 -24.76 15.50 9.71
C ALA A 265 -24.94 14.71 11.02
N PRO A 266 -24.26 13.57 11.20
CA PRO A 266 -24.14 12.98 12.54
C PRO A 266 -23.53 14.01 13.49
N ASP A 267 -23.74 13.90 14.79
CA ASP A 267 -22.93 14.67 15.74
C ASP A 267 -21.45 14.16 15.71
N VAL A 268 -20.47 14.98 16.10
CA VAL A 268 -19.10 14.51 16.35
C VAL A 268 -19.10 13.39 17.40
N ASP A 269 -20.05 13.47 18.34
CA ASP A 269 -20.28 12.45 19.37
C ASP A 269 -20.89 11.17 18.78
N ASP A 270 -21.70 11.26 17.72
CA ASP A 270 -22.23 10.10 16.97
C ASP A 270 -21.16 9.42 16.12
N PHE A 271 -20.13 10.18 15.71
CA PHE A 271 -18.99 9.70 14.92
C PHE A 271 -17.94 8.97 15.76
N GLY A 272 -17.92 9.23 17.09
CA GLY A 272 -17.08 8.59 18.10
C GLY A 272 -15.56 8.66 17.90
N CYS A 273 -15.10 9.44 16.91
CA CYS A 273 -13.71 9.80 16.69
C CYS A 273 -13.63 11.19 16.06
N GLY A 274 -13.15 12.17 16.83
CA GLY A 274 -13.00 13.56 16.38
C GLY A 274 -12.06 13.75 15.19
N LEU A 275 -11.15 12.81 14.93
CA LEU A 275 -10.25 12.84 13.77
C LEU A 275 -10.93 12.36 12.49
N LEU A 276 -11.68 11.25 12.55
CA LEU A 276 -12.50 10.79 11.44
C LEU A 276 -13.61 11.82 11.15
N TRP A 277 -14.14 12.46 12.20
CA TRP A 277 -15.05 13.58 12.07
C TRP A 277 -14.42 14.77 11.37
N LYS A 278 -13.18 15.15 11.66
CA LYS A 278 -12.50 16.23 10.92
C LYS A 278 -12.33 15.90 9.44
N VAL A 279 -11.94 14.67 9.11
CA VAL A 279 -11.86 14.22 7.70
C VAL A 279 -13.24 14.27 7.04
N TRP A 280 -14.29 13.88 7.78
CA TRP A 280 -15.67 13.96 7.31
C TRP A 280 -16.17 15.41 7.16
N ASP A 281 -15.91 16.27 8.14
CA ASP A 281 -16.31 17.68 8.20
C ASP A 281 -15.63 18.47 7.09
N GLU A 282 -14.33 18.26 6.87
CA GLU A 282 -13.61 18.78 5.71
C GLU A 282 -14.21 18.25 4.39
N CYS A 283 -14.60 16.98 4.32
CA CYS A 283 -15.23 16.44 3.14
C CYS A 283 -16.66 16.98 2.91
N VAL A 284 -17.44 17.29 3.95
CA VAL A 284 -18.87 17.63 3.87
C VAL A 284 -19.14 19.12 3.87
N GLU A 285 -18.41 19.93 4.65
CA GLU A 285 -18.52 21.39 4.62
C GLU A 285 -18.18 21.95 3.24
N ILE A 286 -17.21 21.35 2.53
CA ILE A 286 -16.90 21.78 1.17
C ILE A 286 -18.03 21.42 0.18
N CYS A 287 -18.83 20.38 0.46
CA CYS A 287 -20.03 20.09 -0.32
C CYS A 287 -21.22 20.99 -0.04
N ARG A 288 -21.31 21.56 1.15
CA ARG A 288 -22.34 22.55 1.49
C ARG A 288 -22.07 23.92 0.87
N ALA A 289 -20.82 24.21 0.53
CA ALA A 289 -20.39 25.48 -0.04
C ALA A 289 -20.64 25.61 -1.56
N LEU A 290 -21.10 24.56 -2.24
CA LEU A 290 -21.46 24.62 -3.66
C LEU A 290 -22.96 24.91 -3.81
N PRO A 291 -23.37 25.86 -4.67
CA PRO A 291 -24.78 26.07 -4.97
C PRO A 291 -25.38 24.80 -5.62
N PRO A 292 -26.69 24.56 -5.46
CA PRO A 292 -27.37 23.38 -5.95
C PRO A 292 -27.29 23.21 -7.48
#